data_AF-A0A7L9FG44-F1
#
_entry.id   AF-A0A7L9FG44-F1
#
_cell.length_a   1.000
_cell.length_b   1.000
_cell.length_c   1.000
_cell.angle_alpha   90.00
_cell.angle_beta   90.00
_cell.angle_gamma   90.00
#
_symmetry.space_group_name_H-M   'P 1'
#
loop_
_entity.id
_entity.type
_entity.pdbx_description
1 polymer ?
#
loop_
_entity_poly.entity_id
_entity_poly.type
_entity_poly.pdbx_seq_one_letter_code
_entity_poly.pdbx_strand_id
1 'polypeptide(L)'
;MSDFFEALSWISGRYLGFFHERVSGAPGTGLAFEDELRVLDGLRAEVEKYSGYLARLEDLHSRGEVDTETYSRLKKEYEESLAELNASLSGLKKRLVESGWWVCAKCGEVNPPVLTKCRKCGRGSP
;
A
#
# COMPACT_ATOMS: atom_id res chain seq x y z
N MET A 1 -2.55 15.17 -25.70
CA MET A 1 -3.76 14.98 -24.86
C MET A 1 -4.23 13.52 -24.89
N SER A 2 -3.29 12.58 -24.90
CA SER A 2 -3.52 11.14 -25.09
C SER A 2 -3.16 10.32 -23.85
N ASP A 3 -2.35 10.90 -22.95
CA ASP A 3 -1.72 10.14 -21.85
C ASP A 3 -2.60 10.10 -20.58
N PHE A 4 -3.69 10.87 -20.54
CA PHE A 4 -4.64 10.90 -19.42
C PHE A 4 -5.71 9.79 -19.53
N PHE A 5 -6.03 9.35 -20.75
CA PHE A 5 -6.97 8.24 -20.98
C PHE A 5 -6.35 6.85 -20.79
N GLU A 6 -5.02 6.71 -20.93
CA GLU A 6 -4.33 5.45 -20.59
C GLU A 6 -4.28 5.18 -19.08
N ALA A 7 -4.34 6.22 -18.24
CA ALA A 7 -4.45 6.04 -16.78
C ALA A 7 -5.81 5.46 -16.36
N LEU A 8 -6.87 5.70 -17.16
CA LEU A 8 -8.23 5.23 -16.86
C LEU A 8 -8.49 3.78 -17.31
N SER A 9 -7.73 3.25 -18.28
CA SER A 9 -7.84 1.84 -18.68
C SER A 9 -7.09 0.88 -17.75
N TRP A 10 -6.20 1.39 -16.89
CA TRP A 10 -5.48 0.58 -15.89
C TRP A 10 -6.31 0.24 -14.64
N ILE A 11 -7.31 1.05 -14.29
CA ILE A 11 -8.01 0.95 -12.99
C ILE A 11 -9.24 0.02 -13.07
N SER A 12 -9.94 -0.04 -14.19
CA SER A 12 -11.14 -0.89 -14.33
C SER A 12 -10.87 -2.36 -14.67
N GLY A 13 -9.63 -2.71 -15.07
CA GLY A 13 -9.31 -4.03 -15.62
C GLY A 13 -8.47 -4.97 -14.74
N ARG A 14 -7.98 -4.55 -13.56
CA ARG A 14 -6.88 -5.32 -12.91
C ARG A 14 -6.87 -5.43 -11.38
N TYR A 15 -7.94 -5.10 -10.68
CA TYR A 15 -8.01 -5.38 -9.22
C TYR A 15 -8.95 -6.53 -8.81
N LEU A 16 -9.85 -6.98 -9.69
CA LEU A 16 -10.67 -8.18 -9.44
C LEU A 16 -10.04 -9.49 -9.91
N GLY A 17 -8.87 -9.45 -10.57
CA GLY A 17 -8.24 -10.63 -11.18
C GLY A 17 -6.92 -11.10 -10.55
N PHE A 18 -6.36 -10.39 -9.56
CA PHE A 18 -5.01 -10.72 -9.04
C PHE A 18 -4.93 -10.95 -7.53
N PHE A 19 -6.03 -10.80 -6.78
CA PHE A 19 -6.02 -10.94 -5.31
C PHE A 19 -6.94 -12.03 -4.77
N HIS A 20 -7.58 -12.82 -5.62
CA HIS A 20 -8.52 -13.87 -5.18
C HIS A 20 -8.02 -15.32 -5.38
N GLU A 21 -6.75 -15.53 -5.73
CA GLU A 21 -6.25 -16.88 -6.00
C GLU A 21 -4.83 -17.13 -5.46
N ARG A 22 -4.67 -16.99 -4.13
CA ARG A 22 -3.69 -17.75 -3.32
C ARG A 22 -3.85 -17.46 -1.81
N VAL A 23 -5.02 -17.75 -1.24
CA VAL A 23 -5.14 -17.95 0.20
C VAL A 23 -5.74 -19.32 0.49
N SER A 24 -5.19 -20.32 -0.19
CA SER A 24 -5.40 -21.74 0.09
C SER A 24 -4.04 -22.43 0.19
N GLY A 25 -3.08 -21.77 0.86
CA GLY A 25 -1.79 -22.34 1.19
C GLY A 25 -1.81 -22.82 2.63
N ALA A 26 -1.61 -24.12 2.82
CA ALA A 26 -1.51 -24.78 4.11
C ALA A 26 -0.57 -24.02 5.08
N PRO A 27 -0.84 -24.04 6.40
CA PRO A 27 0.12 -23.55 7.38
C PRO A 27 1.35 -24.46 7.36
N GLY A 28 2.49 -23.97 6.87
CA GLY A 28 3.76 -24.67 7.10
C GLY A 28 4.83 -24.69 6.01
N THR A 29 4.67 -24.01 4.86
CA THR A 29 5.79 -23.88 3.91
C THR A 29 6.17 -22.42 3.78
N GLY A 30 7.31 -22.07 4.36
CA GLY A 30 7.85 -20.72 4.41
C GLY A 30 7.93 -20.08 3.03
N LEU A 31 7.11 -19.07 2.80
CA LEU A 31 7.57 -17.93 2.00
C LEU A 31 8.79 -17.39 2.75
N ALA A 32 9.91 -17.24 2.05
CA ALA A 32 11.10 -16.67 2.65
C ALA A 32 10.71 -15.32 3.26
N PHE A 33 11.20 -14.98 4.46
CA PHE A 33 10.93 -13.70 5.14
C PHE A 33 11.05 -12.48 4.19
N GLU A 34 11.89 -12.59 3.17
CA GLU A 34 12.08 -11.59 2.12
C GLU A 34 10.84 -11.35 1.24
N ASP A 35 10.03 -12.37 0.98
CA ASP A 35 8.80 -12.26 0.18
C ASP A 35 7.71 -11.49 0.94
N GLU A 36 7.57 -11.76 2.25
CA GLU A 36 6.66 -11.00 3.11
C GLU A 36 7.06 -9.51 3.18
N LEU A 37 8.37 -9.26 3.25
CA LEU A 37 8.93 -7.92 3.27
C LEU A 37 8.64 -7.17 1.96
N ARG A 38 8.83 -7.84 0.82
CA ARG A 38 8.52 -7.30 -0.52
C ARG A 38 7.05 -6.94 -0.66
N VAL A 39 6.14 -7.80 -0.18
CA VAL A 39 4.71 -7.50 -0.19
C VAL A 39 4.39 -6.30 0.69
N LEU A 40 4.96 -6.24 1.90
CA LEU A 40 4.76 -5.10 2.81
C LEU A 40 5.26 -3.78 2.21
N ASP A 41 6.42 -3.79 1.56
CA ASP A 41 6.98 -2.62 0.88
C ASP A 41 6.19 -2.23 -0.36
N GLY A 42 5.73 -3.20 -1.14
CA GLY A 42 4.86 -2.96 -2.30
C GLY A 42 3.54 -2.29 -1.90
N LEU A 43 2.88 -2.79 -0.85
CA LEU A 43 1.65 -2.16 -0.33
C LEU A 43 1.89 -0.73 0.13
N ARG A 44 3.02 -0.44 0.78
CA ARG A 44 3.35 0.92 1.21
C ARG A 44 3.62 1.86 0.05
N ALA A 45 4.33 1.39 -0.97
CA ALA A 45 4.60 2.16 -2.17
C ALA A 45 3.29 2.53 -2.90
N GLU A 46 2.33 1.59 -2.99
CA GLU A 46 1.02 1.89 -3.56
C GLU A 46 0.22 2.88 -2.70
N VAL A 47 0.25 2.77 -1.37
CA VAL A 47 -0.36 3.79 -0.49
C VAL A 47 0.25 5.18 -0.75
N GLU A 48 1.58 5.27 -0.82
CA GLU A 48 2.28 6.52 -1.10
C GLU A 48 1.87 7.09 -2.47
N LYS A 49 1.81 6.25 -3.49
CA LYS A 49 1.38 6.63 -4.84
C LYS A 49 -0.04 7.21 -4.87
N TYR A 50 -1.03 6.54 -4.29
CA TYR A 50 -2.40 7.07 -4.27
C TYR A 50 -2.54 8.32 -3.40
N SER A 51 -1.78 8.41 -2.31
CA SER A 51 -1.72 9.66 -1.52
C SER A 51 -1.15 10.82 -2.33
N GLY A 52 -0.15 10.56 -3.17
CA GLY A 52 0.39 11.54 -4.11
C GLY A 52 -0.60 11.92 -5.21
N TYR A 53 -1.41 10.98 -5.70
CA TYR A 53 -2.48 11.28 -6.66
C TYR A 53 -3.55 12.19 -6.07
N LEU A 54 -3.98 11.96 -4.83
CA LEU A 54 -4.91 12.86 -4.14
C LEU A 54 -4.32 14.27 -3.99
N ALA A 55 -3.09 14.39 -3.50
CA ALA A 55 -2.44 15.69 -3.34
C ALA A 55 -2.34 16.46 -4.67
N ARG A 56 -1.97 15.76 -5.76
CA ARG A 56 -1.93 16.35 -7.10
C ARG A 56 -3.32 16.75 -7.61
N LEU A 57 -4.33 15.92 -7.37
CA LEU A 57 -5.71 16.18 -7.77
C LEU A 57 -6.27 17.42 -7.04
N GLU A 58 -5.99 17.57 -5.76
CA GLU A 58 -6.35 18.74 -4.97
C GLU A 58 -5.69 20.02 -5.49
N ASP A 59 -4.40 19.95 -5.81
CA ASP A 59 -3.67 21.06 -6.42
C ASP A 59 -4.26 21.45 -7.79
N LEU A 60 -4.55 20.48 -8.68
CA LEU A 60 -5.18 20.74 -9.98
C LEU A 60 -6.57 21.38 -9.85
N HIS A 61 -7.40 20.88 -8.94
CA HIS A 61 -8.72 21.45 -8.68
C HIS A 61 -8.61 22.87 -8.10
N SER A 62 -7.63 23.12 -7.21
CA SER A 62 -7.41 24.46 -6.65
C SER A 62 -7.01 25.49 -7.72
N ARG A 63 -6.33 25.04 -8.79
CA ARG A 63 -5.97 25.84 -9.96
C ARG A 63 -7.09 25.97 -10.99
N GLY A 64 -8.22 25.28 -10.79
CA GLY A 64 -9.32 25.23 -11.76
C GLY A 64 -9.00 24.45 -13.04
N GLU A 65 -7.95 23.61 -13.02
CA GLU A 65 -7.54 22.79 -14.17
C GLU A 65 -8.40 21.52 -14.31
N VAL A 66 -9.17 21.19 -13.27
CA VAL A 66 -10.11 20.06 -13.23
C VAL A 66 -11.43 20.58 -12.70
N ASP A 67 -12.52 20.26 -13.41
CA ASP A 67 -13.87 20.63 -12.99
C ASP A 67 -14.32 19.89 -11.72
N THR A 68 -15.33 20.43 -11.03
CA THR A 68 -15.80 19.89 -9.74
C THR A 68 -16.32 18.46 -9.85
N GLU A 69 -16.94 18.09 -10.97
CA GLU A 69 -17.50 16.75 -11.17
C GLU A 69 -16.38 15.71 -11.32
N THR A 70 -15.43 15.98 -12.22
CA THR A 70 -14.23 15.14 -12.41
C THR A 70 -13.42 15.02 -11.13
N TYR A 71 -13.22 16.13 -10.40
CA TYR A 71 -12.54 16.12 -9.11
C TYR A 71 -13.23 15.21 -8.11
N SER A 72 -14.54 15.37 -7.93
CA SER A 72 -15.31 14.62 -6.94
C SER A 72 -15.29 13.12 -7.23
N ARG A 73 -15.39 12.74 -8.51
CA ARG A 73 -15.31 11.35 -8.94
C ARG A 73 -13.93 10.74 -8.67
N LEU A 74 -12.86 11.38 -9.16
CA LEU A 74 -11.50 10.86 -8.99
C LEU A 74 -11.06 10.84 -7.53
N LYS A 75 -11.45 11.86 -6.75
CA LYS A 75 -11.16 11.92 -5.32
C LYS A 75 -11.74 10.71 -4.60
N LYS A 76 -13.02 10.42 -4.85
CA LYS A 76 -13.69 9.25 -4.29
C LYS A 76 -12.97 7.95 -4.66
N GLU A 77 -12.64 7.76 -5.94
CA GLU A 77 -11.92 6.56 -6.43
C GLU A 77 -10.56 6.37 -5.73
N TYR A 78 -9.79 7.45 -5.56
CA TYR A 78 -8.49 7.38 -4.88
C TYR A 78 -8.61 7.19 -3.37
N GLU A 79 -9.60 7.80 -2.72
CA GLU A 79 -9.89 7.60 -1.30
C GLU A 79 -10.32 6.16 -1.01
N GLU A 80 -11.17 5.57 -1.85
CA GLU A 80 -11.58 4.15 -1.77
C GLU A 80 -10.36 3.23 -1.93
N SER A 81 -9.51 3.49 -2.93
CA SER A 81 -8.28 2.73 -3.15
C SER A 81 -7.32 2.80 -1.94
N LEU A 82 -7.16 3.99 -1.35
CA LEU A 82 -6.35 4.16 -0.14
C LEU A 82 -6.94 3.40 1.06
N ALA A 83 -8.27 3.40 1.21
CA ALA A 83 -8.92 2.68 2.28
C ALA A 83 -8.64 1.17 2.18
N GLU A 84 -8.76 0.59 0.98
CA GLU A 84 -8.49 -0.83 0.72
C GLU A 84 -7.01 -1.20 0.94
N LEU A 85 -6.09 -0.37 0.43
CA LEU A 85 -4.65 -0.59 0.60
C LEU A 85 -4.24 -0.49 2.08
N ASN A 86 -4.78 0.48 2.83
CA ASN A 86 -4.53 0.61 4.26
C ASN A 86 -5.12 -0.56 5.06
N ALA A 87 -6.31 -1.04 4.68
CA ALA A 87 -6.89 -2.25 5.29
C ALA A 87 -5.96 -3.46 5.07
N SER A 88 -5.51 -3.68 3.84
CA SER A 88 -4.58 -4.76 3.48
C SER A 88 -3.24 -4.67 4.22
N LEU A 89 -2.66 -3.47 4.26
CA LEU A 89 -1.41 -3.17 4.94
C LEU A 89 -1.53 -3.39 6.46
N SER A 90 -2.63 -2.95 7.07
CA SER A 90 -2.88 -3.18 8.50
C SER A 90 -3.05 -4.67 8.83
N GLY A 91 -3.77 -5.41 7.99
CA GLY A 91 -3.96 -6.86 8.14
C GLY A 91 -2.64 -7.63 8.00
N LEU A 92 -1.82 -7.29 7.01
CA LEU A 92 -0.49 -7.89 6.86
C LEU A 92 0.42 -7.56 8.05
N LYS A 93 0.51 -6.29 8.44
CA LYS A 93 1.31 -5.87 9.61
C LYS A 93 0.93 -6.65 10.86
N LYS A 94 -0.38 -6.82 11.11
CA LYS A 94 -0.89 -7.59 12.25
C LYS A 94 -0.37 -9.04 12.21
N ARG A 95 -0.53 -9.74 11.09
CA ARG A 95 -0.05 -11.13 10.94
C ARG A 95 1.46 -11.28 11.12
N LEU A 96 2.24 -10.33 10.58
CA LEU A 96 3.70 -10.35 10.74
C LEU A 96 4.10 -10.22 12.20
N VAL A 97 3.47 -9.29 12.93
CA VAL A 97 3.72 -9.10 14.36
C VAL A 97 3.31 -10.35 15.16
N GLU A 98 2.16 -10.94 14.85
CA GLU A 98 1.72 -12.21 15.46
C GLU A 98 2.68 -13.37 15.16
N SER A 99 3.41 -13.30 14.05
CA SER A 99 4.45 -14.27 13.64
C SER A 99 5.84 -13.97 14.24
N GLY A 100 5.95 -13.03 15.17
CA GLY A 100 7.18 -12.71 15.89
C GLY A 100 8.00 -11.56 15.29
N TRP A 101 7.50 -10.87 14.27
CA TRP A 101 8.13 -9.63 13.80
C TRP A 101 7.92 -8.51 14.82
N TRP A 102 8.82 -7.53 14.84
CA TRP A 102 8.75 -6.43 15.79
C TRP A 102 8.54 -5.08 15.10
N VAL A 103 7.80 -4.18 15.77
CA VAL A 103 7.55 -2.82 15.28
C VAL A 103 8.53 -1.85 15.93
N CYS A 104 9.22 -1.05 15.13
CA CYS A 104 10.17 -0.07 15.62
C CYS A 104 9.46 1.08 16.33
N ALA A 105 9.70 1.25 17.63
CA ALA A 105 9.12 2.31 18.44
C ALA A 105 9.47 3.74 17.98
N LYS A 106 10.53 3.93 17.19
CA LYS A 106 10.92 5.26 16.66
C LYS A 106 10.19 5.64 15.38
N CYS A 107 9.99 4.70 14.46
CA CYS A 107 9.51 5.02 13.11
C CYS A 107 8.32 4.17 12.63
N GLY A 108 7.84 3.24 13.46
CA GLY A 108 6.71 2.36 13.12
C GLY A 108 7.02 1.27 12.08
N GLU A 109 8.30 1.12 11.69
CA GLU A 109 8.72 0.09 10.73
C GLU A 109 8.52 -1.31 11.30
N VAL A 110 8.01 -2.25 10.50
CA VAL A 110 7.90 -3.65 10.88
C VAL A 110 9.16 -4.37 10.40
N ASN A 111 9.83 -5.10 11.31
CA ASN A 111 11.14 -5.69 11.09
C ASN A 111 11.10 -7.19 11.41
N PRO A 112 11.79 -8.03 10.62
CA PRO A 112 11.92 -9.44 10.92
C PRO A 112 12.54 -9.72 12.30
N PRO A 113 12.19 -10.85 12.94
CA PRO A 113 12.74 -11.23 14.25
C PRO A 113 14.26 -11.37 14.27
N VAL A 114 14.87 -11.68 13.12
CA VAL A 114 16.33 -11.85 12.98
C VAL A 114 17.10 -10.52 13.05
N LEU A 115 16.43 -9.38 12.86
CA LEU A 115 17.09 -8.08 12.89
C LEU A 115 17.16 -7.53 14.31
N THR A 116 18.38 -7.22 14.76
CA THR A 116 18.64 -6.52 16.03
C THR A 116 18.59 -4.99 15.88
N LYS A 117 18.48 -4.48 14.66
CA LYS A 117 18.37 -3.05 14.33
C LYS A 117 17.29 -2.83 13.28
N CYS A 118 16.60 -1.71 13.38
CA CYS A 118 15.53 -1.32 12.48
C CYS A 118 16.10 -1.06 11.09
N ARG A 119 15.53 -1.72 10.07
CA ARG A 119 15.96 -1.58 8.67
C ARG A 119 15.77 -0.18 8.10
N LYS A 120 14.88 0.63 8.70
CA LYS A 120 14.58 1.99 8.24
C LYS A 120 15.39 3.07 8.96
N CYS A 121 15.52 2.99 10.29
CA CYS A 121 16.10 4.08 11.09
C CYS A 121 17.30 3.68 11.96
N GLY A 122 17.72 2.41 11.91
CA GLY A 122 18.89 1.89 12.63
C GLY A 122 18.74 1.73 14.14
N ARG A 123 17.60 2.11 14.74
CA ARG A 123 17.33 1.91 16.17
C ARG A 123 17.34 0.41 16.53
N GLY A 124 17.88 0.06 17.69
CA GLY A 124 17.84 -1.32 18.20
C GLY A 124 16.41 -1.89 18.29
N SER A 125 16.29 -3.21 18.23
CA SER A 125 15.05 -3.90 18.56
C SER A 125 14.58 -3.53 19.98
N PRO A 126 13.28 -3.65 20.29
CA PRO A 126 12.73 -3.44 21.62
C PRO A 126 13.43 -4.27 22.70
#